data_AF-A0A4Q3WEM6-F1
#
_entry.id   AF-A0A4Q3WEM6-F1
#
_cell.length_a   1.000
_cell.length_b   1.000
_cell.length_c   1.000
_cell.angle_alpha   90.00
_cell.angle_beta   90.00
_cell.angle_gamma   90.00
#
_symmetry.space_group_name_H-M   'P 1'
#
loop_
_entity.id
_entity.type
_entity.pdbx_description
1 polymer ?
#
loop_
_entity_poly.entity_id
_entity_poly.type
_entity_poly.pdbx_seq_one_letter_code
_entity_poly.pdbx_strand_id
1 'polypeptide(L)' 'MPNLFDLPPLNRQFVAHFGEMGSKWGINRTVGQMYALIFLSERALNADEIAEQ' A
#
# COMPACT_ATOMS: atom_id res chain seq x y z
N MET A 1 9.52 -7.16 6.65
CA MET A 1 8.07 -7.43 6.78
C MET A 1 7.73 -8.65 5.96
N PRO A 2 6.78 -9.49 6.42
CA PRO A 2 6.16 -10.50 5.57
C PRO A 2 5.60 -9.84 4.31
N ASN A 3 5.46 -10.60 3.22
CA ASN A 3 4.81 -10.09 2.03
C ASN A 3 3.39 -9.58 2.40
N LEU A 4 2.85 -8.58 1.69
CA LEU A 4 1.46 -8.14 1.88
C LEU A 4 0.45 -9.31 1.89
N PHE A 5 0.75 -10.37 1.14
CA PHE A 5 -0.02 -11.60 1.07
C PHE A 5 0.02 -12.45 2.36
N ASP A 6 0.96 -12.19 3.27
CA ASP A 6 1.10 -12.82 4.59
C ASP A 6 0.58 -11.94 5.74
N LEU A 7 0.20 -10.68 5.46
CA LEU A 7 -0.39 -9.79 6.46
C LEU A 7 -1.85 -10.14 6.77
N PRO A 8 -2.33 -9.81 7.99
CA PRO A 8 -3.73 -9.93 8.34
C PRO A 8 -4.62 -9.26 7.29
N PRO A 9 -5.82 -9.80 7.00
CA PRO A 9 -6.71 -9.29 5.93
C PRO A 9 -6.94 -7.78 5.96
N LEU A 10 -6.86 -7.17 7.15
CA LEU A 10 -6.99 -5.74 7.38
C LEU A 10 -5.99 -4.89 6.58
N ASN A 11 -4.71 -5.28 6.52
CA ASN A 11 -3.69 -4.44 5.88
C ASN A 11 -3.89 -4.37 4.35
N ARG A 12 -4.24 -5.51 3.74
CA ARG A 12 -4.58 -5.56 2.31
C ARG A 12 -5.83 -4.74 2.00
N GLN A 13 -6.87 -4.85 2.83
CA GLN A 13 -8.08 -4.04 2.67
C GLN A 13 -7.79 -2.55 2.83
N PHE A 14 -6.95 -2.18 3.81
CA PHE A 14 -6.53 -0.80 4.01
C PHE A 14 -5.82 -0.24 2.77
N VAL A 15 -4.81 -0.93 2.24
CA VAL A 15 -4.08 -0.50 1.04
C VAL A 15 -5.04 -0.35 -0.16
N ALA A 16 -5.92 -1.34 -0.38
CA ALA A 16 -6.89 -1.31 -1.45
C ALA A 16 -7.87 -0.13 -1.34
N HIS A 17 -8.47 0.06 -0.17
CA HIS A 17 -9.44 1.14 0.07
C HIS A 17 -8.80 2.51 0.04
N PHE A 18 -7.57 2.65 0.54
CA PHE A 18 -6.86 3.91 0.49
C PHE A 18 -6.60 4.36 -0.95
N GLY A 19 -6.18 3.43 -1.83
CA GLY A 19 -6.05 3.70 -3.27
C GLY A 19 -7.37 4.15 -3.93
N GLU A 20 -8.47 3.49 -3.58
CA GLU A 20 -9.81 3.83 -4.11
C GLU A 20 -10.29 5.19 -3.61
N MET A 21 -10.06 5.54 -2.34
CA MET A 21 -10.37 6.86 -1.81
C MET A 21 -9.53 7.95 -2.50
N GLY A 22 -8.23 7.71 -2.71
CA GLY A 22 -7.35 8.63 -3.41
C GLY A 22 -7.84 8.97 -4.82
N SER A 23 -8.34 7.97 -5.56
CA SER A 23 -8.91 8.19 -6.90
C SER A 23 -10.11 9.13 -6.90
N LYS A 24 -10.93 9.14 -5.84
CA LYS A 24 -12.06 10.08 -5.70
C LYS A 24 -11.60 11.54 -5.50
N TRP A 25 -10.35 11.76 -5.13
CA TRP A 25 -9.73 13.07 -4.97
C TRP A 25 -8.71 13.42 -6.06
N GLY A 26 -8.68 12.67 -7.17
CA GLY A 26 -7.77 12.93 -8.29
C GLY A 26 -6.35 12.40 -8.10
N ILE A 27 -6.10 11.59 -7.08
CA ILE A 27 -4.82 10.89 -6.88
C ILE A 27 -4.86 9.57 -7.64
N ASN A 28 -3.77 9.25 -8.36
CA ASN A 28 -3.65 7.95 -9.03
C ASN A 28 -3.79 6.80 -8.01
N ARG A 29 -4.63 5.81 -8.33
CA ARG A 29 -4.93 4.66 -7.44
C ARG A 29 -3.65 3.99 -6.93
N THR A 30 -2.72 3.68 -7.82
CA THR A 30 -1.47 2.99 -7.50
C THR A 30 -0.58 3.84 -6.60
N VAL A 31 -0.49 5.15 -6.86
CA VAL A 31 0.26 6.08 -5.98
C VAL A 31 -0.34 6.09 -4.57
N GLY A 32 -1.67 6.07 -4.43
CA GLY A 32 -2.33 5.93 -3.14
C GLY A 32 -2.01 4.60 -2.44
N GLN A 33 -2.00 3.50 -3.19
CA GLN A 33 -1.64 2.18 -2.65
C GLN A 33 -0.18 2.13 -2.18
N MET A 34 0.76 2.71 -2.95
CA MET A 34 2.17 2.82 -2.55
C MET A 34 2.32 3.64 -1.26
N TYR A 35 1.60 4.75 -1.13
CA TYR A 35 1.62 5.55 0.10
C TYR A 35 1.10 4.77 1.30
N ALA A 36 -0.02 4.06 1.15
CA ALA A 36 -0.59 3.22 2.20
C ALA A 36 0.37 2.10 2.63
N LEU A 37 1.05 1.48 1.66
CA LEU A 37 2.09 0.49 1.92
C LEU A 37 3.25 1.07 2.74
N ILE A 38 3.79 2.22 2.33
CA ILE A 38 4.89 2.90 3.03
C ILE A 38 4.46 3.30 4.44
N PHE A 39 3.22 3.80 4.61
CA PHE A 39 2.67 4.16 5.92
C PHE A 39 2.63 2.97 6.89
N LEU A 40 2.27 1.78 6.38
CA LEU A 40 2.24 0.56 7.19
C LEU A 40 3.63 -0.03 7.44
N SER A 41 4.67 0.42 6.73
CA SER A 41 5.99 -0.20 6.75
C SER A 41 6.78 0.19 8.00
N GLU A 42 7.30 -0.81 8.73
CA GLU A 42 8.15 -0.62 9.92
C GLU A 42 9.54 -0.05 9.61
N ARG A 43 9.96 -0.15 8.34
CA ARG A 43 11.22 0.38 7.84
C ARG A 43 11.00 1.05 6.49
N ALA A 44 11.95 1.89 6.09
CA ALA A 44 11.98 2.41 4.73
C ALA A 44 12.06 1.26 3.71
N LEU A 45 11.29 1.42 2.62
CA LEU A 45 11.29 0.54 1.46
C LEU A 45 11.83 1.29 0.24
N ASN A 46 12.60 0.61 -0.59
CA ASN A 46 12.98 1.11 -1.91
C ASN A 46 11.92 0.74 -2.97
N ALA A 47 12.11 1.20 -4.21
CA ALA A 47 11.13 1.00 -5.29
C ALA A 47 10.94 -0.46 -5.69
N ASP A 48 12.02 -1.24 -5.74
CA ASP A 48 11.95 -2.67 -6.08
C ASP A 48 11.20 -3.43 -4.99
N GLU A 49 11.49 -3.12 -3.72
CA GLU A 49 10.79 -3.70 -2.57
C GLU A 49 9.29 -3.35 -2.57
N ILE A 50 8.90 -2.16 -3.02
CA ILE A 50 7.49 -1.77 -3.15
C ILE A 50 6.79 -2.58 -4.26
N ALA A 51 7.49 -2.89 -5.35
CA ALA A 51 6.93 -3.63 -6.48
C ALA A 51 6.72 -5.13 -6.19
N GLU A 52 7.47 -5.69 -5.24
CA GLU A 52 7.40 -7.11 -4.83
C GLU A 52 6.32 -7.40 -3.76
N GLN A 53 5.70 -6.36 -3.18
CA GLN A 53 4.60 -6.49 -2.20
C GLN A 53 3.25 -6.73 -2.86
#